data_AF-A0A366HIK0-F1
#
_entry.id   AF-A0A366HIK0-F1
#
_cell.length_a   1.000
_cell.length_b   1.000
_cell.length_c   1.000
_cell.angle_alpha   90.00
_cell.angle_beta   90.00
_cell.angle_gamma   90.00
#
_symmetry.space_group_name_H-M   'P 1'
#
loop_
_entity.id
_entity.type
_entity.pdbx_description
1 polymer ?
#
loop_
_entity_poly.entity_id
_entity_poly.type
_entity_poly.pdbx_seq_one_letter_code
_entity_poly.pdbx_strand_id
1 'polypeptide(L)'
;MMAIGFDLRLHAAPFYKKLWIPYYELPTSDFGVESGEEGVADALTAHGIGLNWGDLVRLSKACKIGAMLLPGKWPRKFRDELLGSQHNACIQQMLWLSRFKQPQDVEIEPRPFPGCKKRPDWRFRSSAQVINLEVKYRSGDWIRRVDGSKYSPARAGPFDDIAPKFPLRHEGELNLVGLTVLAPIDTALVREADAFLERTPTIDAVFLWSEHHGEEPESVMRPAGNGFPKLFYNDGDEEDRCHIGIIRHVWRKSEERRNFKMSDMPEFIDKISAEDQNKPG
;
A
#
# COMPACT_ATOMS: atom_id res chain seq x y z
N MET A 1 30.21 -3.20 10.44
CA MET A 1 28.87 -2.77 9.97
C MET A 1 28.74 -3.22 8.53
N MET A 2 27.73 -4.02 8.16
CA MET A 2 27.60 -4.54 6.78
C MET A 2 26.44 -3.77 6.15
N ALA A 3 26.76 -2.85 5.24
CA ALA A 3 25.78 -2.05 4.52
C ALA A 3 25.07 -2.92 3.48
N ILE A 4 23.76 -2.71 3.30
CA ILE A 4 23.09 -3.17 2.08
C ILE A 4 23.35 -2.07 1.05
N GLY A 5 24.06 -2.41 -0.02
CA GLY A 5 24.22 -1.53 -1.16
C GLY A 5 22.92 -1.49 -1.94
N PHE A 6 22.39 -0.29 -2.17
CA PHE A 6 21.34 -0.07 -3.14
C PHE A 6 21.98 0.51 -4.39
N ASP A 7 22.01 -0.23 -5.49
CA ASP A 7 22.37 0.34 -6.80
C ASP A 7 21.15 1.07 -7.36
N LEU A 8 20.87 2.24 -6.80
CA LEU A 8 19.76 3.09 -7.25
C LEU A 8 20.21 3.92 -8.43
N ARG A 9 19.54 3.73 -9.57
CA ARG A 9 19.63 4.66 -10.69
C ARG A 9 18.66 5.80 -10.42
N LEU A 10 19.18 7.01 -10.28
CA LEU A 10 18.37 8.19 -10.05
C LEU A 10 17.92 8.79 -11.38
N HIS A 11 16.63 9.00 -11.49
CA HIS A 11 15.95 9.62 -12.62
C HIS A 11 15.15 10.82 -12.13
N ALA A 12 14.68 11.63 -13.07
CA ALA A 12 13.78 12.73 -12.78
C ALA A 12 12.60 12.71 -13.76
N ALA A 13 11.37 12.86 -13.26
CA ALA A 13 10.17 12.91 -14.09
C ALA A 13 9.52 14.30 -13.98
N PRO A 14 8.98 14.84 -15.09
CA PRO A 14 8.28 16.11 -15.06
C PRO A 14 6.98 15.99 -14.28
N PHE A 15 6.85 16.84 -13.26
CA PHE A 15 5.67 17.04 -12.42
C PHE A 15 5.05 18.42 -12.70
N TYR A 16 3.78 18.57 -12.33
CA TYR A 16 2.91 19.72 -12.58
C TYR A 16 3.67 21.08 -12.55
N LYS A 17 3.48 21.91 -13.59
CA LYS A 17 4.08 23.26 -13.71
C LYS A 17 5.62 23.34 -13.57
N LYS A 18 6.36 22.43 -14.21
CA LYS A 18 7.85 22.42 -14.34
C LYS A 18 8.62 21.92 -13.11
N LEU A 19 7.97 21.37 -12.09
CA LEU A 19 8.69 20.71 -11.00
C LEU A 19 9.24 19.37 -11.52
N TRP A 20 10.43 18.95 -11.11
CA TRP A 20 10.96 17.63 -11.42
C TRP A 20 11.07 16.82 -10.14
N ILE A 21 10.57 15.59 -10.16
CA ILE A 21 10.61 14.73 -8.98
C ILE A 21 11.69 13.66 -9.16
N PRO A 22 12.66 13.56 -8.24
CA PRO A 22 13.64 12.49 -8.23
C PRO A 22 12.97 11.16 -7.90
N TYR A 23 13.25 10.13 -8.69
CA TYR A 23 12.80 8.76 -8.44
C TYR A 23 13.89 7.75 -8.80
N TYR A 24 13.77 6.53 -8.33
CA TYR A 24 14.62 5.42 -8.77
C TYR A 24 13.78 4.28 -9.30
N GLU A 25 14.32 3.53 -10.26
CA GLU A 25 13.64 2.36 -10.82
C GLU A 25 13.85 1.13 -9.94
N LEU A 26 12.81 0.30 -9.84
CA LEU A 26 12.83 -0.95 -9.10
C LEU A 26 13.09 -2.12 -10.07
N PRO A 27 14.25 -2.79 -9.99
CA PRO A 27 14.65 -3.80 -10.98
C PRO A 27 13.73 -5.04 -11.05
N THR A 28 13.00 -5.33 -9.98
CA THR A 28 12.15 -6.53 -9.85
C THR A 28 10.67 -6.17 -9.70
N SER A 29 10.25 -5.02 -10.23
CA SER A 29 8.83 -4.65 -10.19
C SER A 29 8.05 -5.45 -11.22
N ASP A 30 6.86 -5.91 -10.82
CA ASP A 30 5.88 -6.52 -11.75
C ASP A 30 5.24 -5.46 -12.68
N PHE A 31 5.54 -4.17 -12.48
CA PHE A 31 4.98 -3.05 -13.22
C PHE A 31 5.95 -2.49 -14.28
N GLY A 32 5.50 -2.29 -15.51
CA GLY A 32 6.40 -2.03 -16.64
C GLY A 32 5.71 -1.67 -17.98
N VAL A 33 6.49 -1.17 -18.94
CA VAL A 33 6.13 -0.90 -20.35
C VAL A 33 6.64 -2.10 -21.12
N GLU A 34 7.83 -2.56 -20.71
CA GLU A 34 8.41 -3.85 -21.08
C GLU A 34 7.62 -5.02 -20.48
N SER A 35 6.79 -4.83 -19.44
CA SER A 35 5.83 -5.84 -19.00
C SER A 35 4.60 -5.95 -19.91
N GLY A 36 4.58 -5.28 -21.07
CA GLY A 36 3.59 -5.45 -22.13
C GLY A 36 3.85 -6.63 -23.06
N GLU A 37 4.70 -7.59 -22.67
CA GLU A 37 4.86 -8.87 -23.38
C GLU A 37 3.52 -9.65 -23.40
N GLU A 38 3.28 -10.42 -24.47
CA GLU A 38 2.05 -11.21 -24.63
C GLU A 38 1.79 -12.07 -23.38
N GLY A 39 0.62 -11.88 -22.75
CA GLY A 39 0.16 -12.67 -21.60
C GLY A 39 0.27 -12.00 -20.23
N VAL A 40 0.83 -10.79 -20.12
CA VAL A 40 0.81 -10.02 -18.87
C VAL A 40 -0.50 -9.24 -18.75
N ALA A 41 -1.13 -9.27 -17.56
CA ALA A 41 -2.38 -8.56 -17.33
C ALA A 41 -2.22 -7.03 -17.47
N ASP A 42 -3.14 -6.37 -18.17
CA ASP A 42 -3.19 -4.89 -18.35
C ASP A 42 -3.03 -4.09 -17.04
N ALA A 43 -3.45 -4.69 -15.93
CA ALA A 43 -3.30 -4.15 -14.58
C ALA A 43 -1.83 -3.95 -14.14
N LEU A 44 -0.88 -4.56 -14.84
CA LEU A 44 0.56 -4.52 -14.56
C LEU A 44 1.33 -3.68 -15.59
N THR A 45 0.69 -3.21 -16.66
CA THR A 45 1.33 -2.40 -17.71
C THR A 45 1.38 -0.90 -17.36
N ALA A 46 1.40 -0.56 -16.07
CA ALA A 46 1.45 0.81 -15.57
C ALA A 46 2.85 1.13 -15.04
N HIS A 47 3.19 2.42 -15.06
CA HIS A 47 4.41 2.98 -14.50
C HIS A 47 4.09 4.04 -13.50
N GLY A 48 4.91 4.18 -12.48
CA GLY A 48 4.77 5.28 -11.56
C GLY A 48 5.37 5.01 -10.21
N ILE A 49 5.34 6.05 -9.39
CA ILE A 49 5.80 5.94 -8.01
C ILE A 49 4.89 5.00 -7.24
N GLY A 50 5.51 4.11 -6.48
CA GLY A 50 4.82 3.05 -5.75
C GLY A 50 4.56 1.78 -6.57
N LEU A 51 4.68 1.85 -7.90
CA LEU A 51 4.54 0.69 -8.79
C LEU A 51 5.91 0.11 -9.13
N ASN A 52 6.65 0.82 -9.99
CA ASN A 52 7.99 0.46 -10.43
C ASN A 52 9.02 1.56 -10.22
N TRP A 53 8.59 2.71 -9.73
CA TRP A 53 9.47 3.76 -9.27
C TRP A 53 9.37 3.89 -7.74
N GLY A 54 10.52 4.02 -7.09
CA GLY A 54 10.61 4.36 -5.69
C GLY A 54 10.88 5.84 -5.47
N ASP A 55 10.65 6.27 -4.23
CA ASP A 55 10.84 7.64 -3.75
C ASP A 55 12.04 7.70 -2.79
N LEU A 56 13.03 8.54 -3.11
CA LEU A 56 14.24 8.69 -2.30
C LEU A 56 13.99 9.30 -0.92
N VAL A 57 13.04 10.24 -0.80
CA VAL A 57 12.69 10.87 0.47
C VAL A 57 12.07 9.82 1.39
N ARG A 58 11.10 9.05 0.88
CA ARG A 58 10.46 7.96 1.62
C ARG A 58 11.45 6.86 1.99
N LEU A 59 12.34 6.47 1.08
CA LEU A 59 13.38 5.50 1.37
C LEU A 59 14.33 6.00 2.46
N SER A 60 14.77 7.26 2.37
CA SER A 60 15.64 7.88 3.37
C SER A 60 14.97 7.90 4.75
N LYS A 61 13.69 8.29 4.80
CA LYS A 61 12.92 8.30 6.04
C LYS A 61 12.72 6.89 6.61
N ALA A 62 12.34 5.92 5.80
CA ALA A 62 12.25 4.51 6.21
C ALA A 62 13.59 4.00 6.75
N CYS A 63 14.71 4.36 6.12
CA CYS A 63 16.05 4.03 6.61
C CYS A 63 16.34 4.65 7.99
N LYS A 64 15.99 5.93 8.19
CA LYS A 64 16.16 6.61 9.48
C LYS A 64 15.31 5.93 10.57
N ILE A 65 14.05 5.63 10.28
CA ILE A 65 13.13 4.96 11.22
C ILE A 65 13.64 3.57 11.56
N GLY A 66 14.00 2.77 10.55
CA GLY A 66 14.51 1.41 10.76
C GLY A 66 15.80 1.40 11.58
N ALA A 67 16.72 2.33 11.32
CA ALA A 67 17.95 2.46 12.11
C ALA A 67 17.67 2.84 13.58
N MET A 68 16.67 3.68 13.82
CA MET A 68 16.28 4.13 15.15
C MET A 68 15.51 3.07 15.95
N LEU A 69 14.50 2.45 15.35
CA LEU A 69 13.56 1.55 16.04
C LEU A 69 14.02 0.09 16.05
N LEU A 70 14.84 -0.31 15.07
CA LEU A 70 15.24 -1.70 14.86
C LEU A 70 16.78 -1.85 14.79
N PRO A 71 17.53 -1.35 15.79
CA PRO A 71 18.98 -1.38 15.77
C PRO A 71 19.50 -2.82 15.64
N GLY A 72 20.44 -3.02 14.71
CA GLY A 72 21.03 -4.33 14.43
C GLY A 72 20.17 -5.29 13.60
N LYS A 73 18.85 -5.03 13.46
CA LYS A 73 17.95 -5.78 12.57
C LYS A 73 17.77 -5.08 11.23
N TRP A 74 17.68 -3.75 11.22
CA TRP A 74 17.62 -2.96 10.01
C TRP A 74 19.02 -2.73 9.41
N PRO A 75 19.19 -2.79 8.07
CA PRO A 75 18.22 -3.25 7.07
C PRO A 75 18.27 -4.77 6.81
N ARG A 76 19.12 -5.51 7.54
CA ARG A 76 19.45 -6.93 7.27
C ARG A 76 18.25 -7.86 7.22
N LYS A 77 17.32 -7.75 8.18
CA LYS A 77 16.13 -8.61 8.22
C LYS A 77 15.21 -8.40 7.01
N PHE A 78 15.28 -7.22 6.39
CA PHE A 78 14.42 -6.81 5.28
C PHE A 78 15.13 -6.84 3.94
N ARG A 79 16.34 -7.42 3.86
CA ARG A 79 17.18 -7.38 2.65
C ARG A 79 16.42 -7.85 1.40
N ASP A 80 15.80 -9.02 1.50
CA ASP A 80 15.17 -9.65 0.33
C ASP A 80 13.92 -8.88 -0.10
N GLU A 81 13.17 -8.33 0.84
CA GLU A 81 12.02 -7.45 0.54
C GLU A 81 12.47 -6.13 -0.09
N LEU A 82 13.54 -5.51 0.46
CA LEU A 82 14.12 -4.26 -0.03
C LEU A 82 14.79 -4.41 -1.41
N LEU A 83 15.16 -5.61 -1.83
CA LEU A 83 15.76 -5.87 -3.14
C LEU A 83 14.80 -6.55 -4.12
N GLY A 84 13.59 -6.89 -3.68
CA GLY A 84 12.61 -7.65 -4.44
C GLY A 84 11.34 -6.87 -4.78
N SER A 85 10.33 -7.58 -5.28
CA SER A 85 9.03 -7.00 -5.69
C SER A 85 8.24 -6.39 -4.52
N GLN A 86 8.59 -6.73 -3.28
CA GLN A 86 8.00 -6.18 -2.06
C GLN A 86 8.64 -4.87 -1.59
N HIS A 87 9.56 -4.29 -2.35
CA HIS A 87 10.32 -3.09 -1.97
C HIS A 87 9.42 -1.99 -1.41
N ASN A 88 8.43 -1.54 -2.18
CA ASN A 88 7.54 -0.46 -1.75
C ASN A 88 6.71 -0.84 -0.53
N ALA A 89 6.22 -2.08 -0.46
CA ALA A 89 5.47 -2.57 0.70
C ALA A 89 6.34 -2.54 1.97
N CYS A 90 7.59 -2.96 1.87
CA CYS A 90 8.57 -2.92 2.96
C CYS A 90 8.84 -1.49 3.44
N ILE A 91 9.01 -0.54 2.50
CA ILE A 91 9.15 0.89 2.82
C ILE A 91 7.89 1.40 3.54
N GLN A 92 6.69 1.06 3.07
CA GLN A 92 5.45 1.47 3.74
C GLN A 92 5.35 0.91 5.16
N GLN A 93 5.72 -0.36 5.37
CA GLN A 93 5.74 -0.96 6.72
C GLN A 93 6.60 -0.14 7.69
N MET A 94 7.79 0.31 7.27
CA MET A 94 8.63 1.17 8.10
C MET A 94 7.98 2.52 8.38
N LEU A 95 7.44 3.16 7.33
CA LEU A 95 6.84 4.49 7.47
C LEU A 95 5.60 4.47 8.38
N TRP A 96 4.85 3.37 8.43
CA TRP A 96 3.71 3.27 9.34
C TRP A 96 4.12 3.37 10.81
N LEU A 97 5.32 2.91 11.20
CA LEU A 97 5.80 3.05 12.58
C LEU A 97 6.01 4.52 12.99
N SER A 98 6.43 5.41 12.08
CA SER A 98 6.61 6.83 12.42
C SER A 98 5.31 7.59 12.64
N ARG A 99 4.18 7.00 12.24
CA ARG A 99 2.85 7.58 12.45
C ARG A 99 2.33 7.37 13.86
N PHE A 100 3.07 6.65 14.70
CA PHE A 100 2.72 6.48 16.10
C PHE A 100 3.62 7.33 17.00
N LYS A 101 3.06 7.81 18.12
CA LYS A 101 3.79 8.58 19.11
C LYS A 101 4.76 7.69 19.86
N GLN A 102 6.05 7.99 19.72
CA GLN A 102 7.13 7.38 20.48
C GLN A 102 7.00 5.84 20.56
N PRO A 103 7.01 5.12 19.42
CA PRO A 103 6.95 3.66 19.44
C PRO A 103 8.17 3.09 20.18
N GLN A 104 7.92 2.16 21.09
CA GLN A 104 8.91 1.49 21.93
C GLN A 104 8.73 -0.03 21.87
N ASP A 105 9.76 -0.77 22.24
CA ASP A 105 9.73 -2.24 22.29
C ASP A 105 9.22 -2.88 20.98
N VAL A 106 9.73 -2.38 19.84
CA VAL A 106 9.23 -2.77 18.52
C VAL A 106 9.64 -4.21 18.18
N GLU A 107 8.64 -5.07 18.06
CA GLU A 107 8.72 -6.45 17.61
C GLU A 107 8.30 -6.56 16.14
N ILE A 108 9.19 -7.12 15.33
CA ILE A 108 8.93 -7.44 13.92
C ILE A 108 8.32 -8.82 13.88
N GLU A 109 7.14 -8.96 13.26
CA GLU A 109 6.46 -10.25 13.10
C GLU A 109 6.39 -11.02 14.43
N PRO A 110 5.65 -10.50 15.43
CA PRO A 110 5.52 -11.13 16.73
C PRO A 110 5.02 -12.57 16.62
N ARG A 111 5.23 -13.34 17.69
CA ARG A 111 4.71 -14.72 17.74
C ARG A 111 3.20 -14.71 17.44
N PRO A 112 2.70 -15.66 16.63
CA PRO A 112 1.26 -15.77 16.39
C PRO A 112 0.51 -15.89 17.71
N PHE A 113 -0.67 -15.29 17.77
CA PHE A 113 -1.59 -15.54 18.88
C PHE A 113 -1.89 -17.04 18.99
N PRO A 114 -2.15 -17.57 20.20
CA PRO A 114 -2.51 -18.97 20.37
C PRO A 114 -3.65 -19.39 19.42
N GLY A 115 -3.43 -20.44 18.64
CA GLY A 115 -4.40 -20.93 17.65
C GLY A 115 -4.31 -20.28 16.26
N CYS A 116 -3.45 -19.28 16.05
CA CYS A 116 -3.26 -18.65 14.75
C CYS A 116 -2.00 -19.12 14.02
N LYS A 117 -2.12 -19.22 12.68
CA LYS A 117 -1.00 -19.47 11.76
C LYS A 117 -0.39 -18.19 11.21
N LYS A 118 -1.18 -17.11 11.14
CA LYS A 118 -0.75 -15.80 10.65
C LYS A 118 -0.46 -14.87 11.84
N ARG A 119 0.37 -13.86 11.60
CA ARG A 119 0.80 -12.86 12.60
C ARG A 119 0.68 -11.45 12.01
N PRO A 120 0.42 -10.43 12.84
CA PRO A 120 0.54 -9.04 12.41
C PRO A 120 1.98 -8.73 12.05
N ASP A 121 2.20 -7.67 11.27
CA ASP A 121 3.55 -7.26 10.87
C ASP A 121 4.33 -6.67 12.05
N TRP A 122 3.64 -5.97 12.97
CA TRP A 122 4.25 -5.23 14.06
C TRP A 122 3.55 -5.44 15.40
N ARG A 123 4.33 -5.44 16.47
CA ARG A 123 3.85 -5.21 17.84
C ARG A 123 4.77 -4.24 18.56
N PHE A 124 4.22 -3.23 19.22
CA PHE A 124 5.02 -2.21 19.93
C PHE A 124 4.19 -1.52 21.01
N ARG A 125 4.85 -0.81 21.92
CA ARG A 125 4.18 0.09 22.87
C ARG A 125 4.17 1.51 22.32
N SER A 126 3.03 2.19 22.40
CA SER A 126 2.94 3.63 22.18
C SER A 126 2.24 4.25 23.38
N SER A 127 2.94 5.14 24.08
CA SER A 127 2.51 5.66 25.39
C SER A 127 2.18 4.51 26.36
N ALA A 128 0.94 4.39 26.83
CA ALA A 128 0.51 3.35 27.79
C ALA A 128 -0.12 2.11 27.12
N GLN A 129 -0.21 2.09 25.78
CA GLN A 129 -0.97 1.08 25.04
C GLN A 129 -0.04 0.15 24.26
N VAL A 130 -0.36 -1.15 24.26
CA VAL A 130 0.26 -2.10 23.33
C VAL A 130 -0.52 -2.07 22.03
N ILE A 131 0.20 -1.96 20.91
CA ILE A 131 -0.35 -1.90 19.57
C ILE A 131 0.12 -3.13 18.80
N ASN A 132 -0.81 -3.88 18.24
CA ASN A 132 -0.59 -4.89 17.22
C ASN A 132 -1.03 -4.28 15.88
N LEU A 133 -0.12 -4.14 14.93
CA LEU A 133 -0.37 -3.42 13.68
C LEU A 133 -0.10 -4.32 12.48
N GLU A 134 -1.11 -4.45 11.61
CA GLU A 134 -0.98 -4.98 10.27
C GLU A 134 -0.88 -3.84 9.28
N VAL A 135 0.08 -3.89 8.36
CA VAL A 135 0.26 -2.88 7.31
C VAL A 135 0.04 -3.50 5.95
N LYS A 136 -0.82 -2.87 5.14
CA LYS A 136 -1.04 -3.23 3.75
C LYS A 136 -0.68 -2.08 2.82
N TYR A 137 0.09 -2.40 1.80
CA TYR A 137 0.29 -1.53 0.64
C TYR A 137 -0.42 -2.11 -0.57
N ARG A 138 -1.32 -1.34 -1.19
CA ARG A 138 -2.11 -1.79 -2.35
C ARG A 138 -1.59 -1.10 -3.62
N SER A 139 -0.48 -1.59 -4.16
CA SER A 139 0.06 -1.12 -5.44
C SER A 139 -0.99 -1.23 -6.57
N GLY A 140 -1.81 -2.28 -6.60
CA GLY A 140 -2.88 -2.46 -7.59
C GLY A 140 -4.03 -1.44 -7.51
N ASP A 141 -4.11 -0.61 -6.47
CA ASP A 141 -5.12 0.44 -6.31
C ASP A 141 -4.96 1.59 -7.31
N TRP A 142 -3.81 1.69 -8.01
CA TRP A 142 -3.59 2.68 -9.06
C TRP A 142 -4.73 2.74 -10.11
N ILE A 143 -5.43 1.63 -10.33
CA ILE A 143 -6.53 1.56 -11.30
C ILE A 143 -7.71 2.45 -10.87
N ARG A 144 -8.02 2.55 -9.56
CA ARG A 144 -9.02 3.49 -9.04
C ARG A 144 -8.65 4.94 -9.37
N ARG A 145 -7.35 5.24 -9.45
CA ARG A 145 -6.84 6.57 -9.81
C ARG A 145 -6.97 6.87 -11.31
N VAL A 146 -6.74 5.88 -12.16
CA VAL A 146 -6.68 6.08 -13.62
C VAL A 146 -8.03 5.86 -14.31
N ASP A 147 -8.78 4.85 -13.88
CA ASP A 147 -10.05 4.44 -14.52
C ASP A 147 -11.29 4.87 -13.71
N GLY A 148 -11.10 5.38 -12.49
CA GLY A 148 -12.17 5.95 -11.66
C GLY A 148 -13.30 4.98 -11.35
N SER A 149 -14.54 5.46 -11.46
CA SER A 149 -15.77 4.70 -11.14
C SER A 149 -16.10 3.54 -12.07
N LYS A 150 -15.32 3.33 -13.13
CA LYS A 150 -15.52 2.23 -14.10
C LYS A 150 -14.82 0.93 -13.69
N TYR A 151 -14.12 0.94 -12.55
CA TYR A 151 -13.37 -0.21 -12.08
C TYR A 151 -14.29 -1.31 -11.52
N SER A 152 -13.99 -2.56 -11.92
CA SER A 152 -14.73 -3.76 -11.51
C SER A 152 -14.33 -4.23 -10.09
N PRO A 153 -15.30 -4.57 -9.22
CA PRO A 153 -15.09 -5.00 -7.83
C PRO A 153 -14.53 -6.43 -7.68
N ALA A 154 -14.07 -7.08 -8.75
CA ALA A 154 -13.69 -8.49 -8.74
C ALA A 154 -12.28 -8.80 -8.17
N ARG A 155 -11.68 -7.89 -7.40
CA ARG A 155 -10.42 -8.19 -6.68
C ARG A 155 -10.71 -8.57 -5.24
N ALA A 156 -9.88 -9.45 -4.69
CA ALA A 156 -9.78 -9.68 -3.25
C ALA A 156 -9.82 -8.32 -2.53
N GLY A 157 -10.74 -8.18 -1.58
CA GLY A 157 -10.98 -6.95 -0.85
C GLY A 157 -9.69 -6.42 -0.20
N PRO A 158 -9.55 -5.11 -0.01
CA PRO A 158 -8.34 -4.50 0.55
C PRO A 158 -8.01 -4.99 1.97
N PHE A 159 -8.94 -5.69 2.62
CA PHE A 159 -8.80 -6.26 3.97
C PHE A 159 -8.79 -7.79 4.01
N ASP A 160 -8.79 -8.43 2.84
CA ASP A 160 -8.68 -9.88 2.75
C ASP A 160 -7.38 -10.34 3.41
N ASP A 161 -7.45 -11.50 4.08
CA ASP A 161 -6.36 -12.11 4.85
C ASP A 161 -5.88 -11.37 6.11
N ILE A 162 -6.53 -10.28 6.51
CA ILE A 162 -6.19 -9.55 7.75
C ILE A 162 -6.83 -10.19 8.97
N ALA A 163 -8.15 -10.42 8.93
CA ALA A 163 -8.90 -10.92 10.09
C ALA A 163 -8.28 -12.18 10.76
N PRO A 164 -7.77 -13.18 10.02
CA PRO A 164 -7.15 -14.36 10.63
C PRO A 164 -5.86 -14.08 11.43
N LYS A 165 -5.28 -12.88 11.34
CA LYS A 165 -4.11 -12.46 12.13
C LYS A 165 -4.48 -11.99 13.54
N PHE A 166 -5.76 -11.70 13.79
CA PHE A 166 -6.26 -11.11 15.04
C PHE A 166 -7.46 -11.90 15.58
N PRO A 167 -7.24 -13.09 16.17
CA PRO A 167 -8.33 -13.95 16.63
C PRO A 167 -8.97 -13.50 17.94
N LEU A 168 -8.26 -12.67 18.73
CA LEU A 168 -8.62 -12.30 20.10
C LEU A 168 -8.34 -10.82 20.35
N ARG A 169 -9.13 -10.22 21.24
CA ARG A 169 -8.84 -8.92 21.85
C ARG A 169 -8.29 -9.16 23.25
N HIS A 170 -7.23 -8.46 23.58
CA HIS A 170 -6.65 -8.44 24.91
C HIS A 170 -6.86 -7.08 25.54
N GLU A 171 -7.20 -7.05 26.83
CA GLU A 171 -7.32 -5.80 27.57
C GLU A 171 -5.96 -5.09 27.59
N GLY A 172 -5.96 -3.78 27.33
CA GLY A 172 -4.71 -3.00 27.22
C GLY A 172 -3.95 -3.19 25.90
N GLU A 173 -4.52 -3.88 24.91
CA GLU A 173 -4.00 -3.97 23.55
C GLU A 173 -4.96 -3.38 22.50
N LEU A 174 -4.42 -2.80 21.43
CA LEU A 174 -5.16 -2.38 20.25
C LEU A 174 -4.68 -3.16 19.02
N ASN A 175 -5.63 -3.71 18.27
CA ASN A 175 -5.42 -4.34 16.98
C ASN A 175 -5.78 -3.36 15.87
N LEU A 176 -4.78 -2.89 15.14
CA LEU A 176 -4.89 -1.80 14.18
C LEU A 176 -4.49 -2.29 12.78
N VAL A 177 -5.10 -1.70 11.76
CA VAL A 177 -4.73 -1.92 10.35
C VAL A 177 -4.31 -0.58 9.75
N GLY A 178 -3.12 -0.52 9.18
CA GLY A 178 -2.68 0.60 8.34
C GLY A 178 -2.76 0.21 6.88
N LEU A 179 -3.55 0.94 6.08
CA LEU A 179 -3.70 0.71 4.65
C LEU A 179 -3.17 1.90 3.85
N THR A 180 -2.17 1.67 3.01
CA THR A 180 -1.66 2.64 2.05
C THR A 180 -2.19 2.34 0.64
N VAL A 181 -2.81 3.34 0.02
CA VAL A 181 -3.42 3.31 -1.32
C VAL A 181 -2.81 4.39 -2.23
N LEU A 182 -2.96 4.24 -3.55
CA LEU A 182 -2.37 5.15 -4.56
C LEU A 182 -3.38 6.16 -5.14
N ALA A 183 -4.65 5.78 -5.13
CA ALA A 183 -5.81 6.59 -5.49
C ALA A 183 -6.31 7.39 -4.28
N PRO A 184 -7.07 8.47 -4.49
CA PRO A 184 -7.68 9.18 -3.38
C PRO A 184 -8.61 8.24 -2.59
N ILE A 185 -8.70 8.50 -1.28
CA ILE A 185 -9.69 7.84 -0.42
C ILE A 185 -11.05 8.36 -0.85
N ASP A 186 -11.98 7.46 -1.16
CA ASP A 186 -13.34 7.79 -1.59
C ASP A 186 -14.36 7.08 -0.70
N THR A 187 -15.62 7.47 -0.84
CA THR A 187 -16.72 6.91 -0.04
C THR A 187 -16.84 5.39 -0.20
N ALA A 188 -16.43 4.81 -1.33
CA ALA A 188 -16.46 3.37 -1.54
C ALA A 188 -15.45 2.65 -0.65
N LEU A 189 -14.18 3.09 -0.64
CA LEU A 189 -13.14 2.52 0.22
C LEU A 189 -13.47 2.68 1.71
N VAL A 190 -14.05 3.82 2.09
CA VAL A 190 -14.54 4.06 3.45
C VAL A 190 -15.61 3.05 3.86
N ARG A 191 -16.61 2.83 3.00
CA ARG A 191 -17.67 1.83 3.24
C ARG A 191 -17.12 0.41 3.34
N GLU A 192 -16.11 0.07 2.54
CA GLU A 192 -15.44 -1.23 2.63
C GLU A 192 -14.71 -1.39 3.97
N ALA A 193 -14.03 -0.34 4.46
CA ALA A 193 -13.37 -0.35 5.76
C ALA A 193 -14.39 -0.50 6.91
N ASP A 194 -15.50 0.22 6.86
CA ASP A 194 -16.59 0.11 7.84
C ASP A 194 -17.18 -1.31 7.85
N ALA A 195 -17.51 -1.85 6.67
CA ALA A 195 -18.04 -3.20 6.53
C ALA A 195 -17.05 -4.28 6.98
N PHE A 196 -15.75 -4.08 6.78
CA PHE A 196 -14.70 -4.96 7.29
C PHE A 196 -14.64 -4.96 8.82
N LEU A 197 -14.66 -3.76 9.42
CA LEU A 197 -14.65 -3.60 10.86
C LEU A 197 -15.91 -4.22 11.49
N GLU A 198 -17.08 -4.05 10.87
CA GLU A 198 -18.35 -4.68 11.30
C GLU A 198 -18.26 -6.20 11.35
N ARG A 199 -17.63 -6.81 10.34
CA ARG A 199 -17.46 -8.27 10.26
C ARG A 199 -16.32 -8.78 11.14
N THR A 200 -15.43 -7.90 11.59
CA THR A 200 -14.20 -8.27 12.31
C THR A 200 -14.12 -7.53 13.65
N PRO A 201 -14.89 -7.95 14.67
CA PRO A 201 -14.98 -7.25 15.95
C PRO A 201 -13.67 -7.26 16.75
N THR A 202 -12.68 -8.07 16.34
CA THR A 202 -11.35 -8.15 16.94
C THR A 202 -10.40 -7.04 16.50
N ILE A 203 -10.75 -6.27 15.47
CA ILE A 203 -9.99 -5.10 15.00
C ILE A 203 -10.61 -3.83 15.58
N ASP A 204 -9.76 -2.98 16.16
CA ASP A 204 -10.17 -1.73 16.81
C ASP A 204 -10.33 -0.60 15.79
N ALA A 205 -9.41 -0.48 14.84
CA ALA A 205 -9.46 0.55 13.80
C ALA A 205 -8.71 0.16 12.52
N VAL A 206 -9.16 0.77 11.41
CA VAL A 206 -8.44 0.87 10.15
C VAL A 206 -7.99 2.32 10.00
N PHE A 207 -6.75 2.55 9.61
CA PHE A 207 -6.23 3.85 9.19
C PHE A 207 -5.95 3.79 7.69
N LEU A 208 -6.49 4.76 6.96
CA LEU A 208 -6.29 4.89 5.52
C LEU A 208 -5.25 5.98 5.26
N TRP A 209 -4.34 5.71 4.33
CA TRP A 209 -3.36 6.67 3.85
C TRP A 209 -3.32 6.64 2.33
N SER A 210 -3.51 7.80 1.69
CA SER A 210 -3.39 7.91 0.24
C SER A 210 -2.06 8.57 -0.15
N GLU A 211 -1.44 8.07 -1.21
CA GLU A 211 -0.35 8.76 -1.91
C GLU A 211 -0.86 9.71 -3.03
N HIS A 212 -2.19 9.93 -3.11
CA HIS A 212 -2.83 10.86 -4.03
C HIS A 212 -2.84 12.32 -3.52
N HIS A 213 -3.02 13.27 -4.45
CA HIS A 213 -2.81 14.72 -4.30
C HIS A 213 -3.41 15.42 -3.06
N GLY A 214 -2.59 16.31 -2.48
CA GLY A 214 -2.87 17.75 -2.33
C GLY A 214 -3.66 18.25 -1.12
N GLU A 215 -4.57 17.47 -0.57
CA GLU A 215 -5.31 17.82 0.65
C GLU A 215 -5.06 16.75 1.72
N GLU A 216 -5.22 17.14 2.98
CA GLU A 216 -4.76 16.36 4.14
C GLU A 216 -5.19 14.89 4.10
N PRO A 217 -4.34 13.95 4.58
CA PRO A 217 -4.69 12.54 4.63
C PRO A 217 -6.02 12.33 5.39
N GLU A 218 -7.02 11.76 4.71
CA GLU A 218 -8.29 11.41 5.37
C GLU A 218 -8.10 10.17 6.27
N SER A 219 -8.12 10.42 7.58
CA SER A 219 -8.19 9.34 8.57
C SER A 219 -9.66 8.92 8.77
N VAL A 220 -10.06 7.80 8.18
CA VAL A 220 -11.39 7.20 8.46
C VAL A 220 -11.28 6.34 9.70
N MET A 221 -12.11 6.63 10.71
CA MET A 221 -12.14 5.89 11.97
C MET A 221 -13.55 5.44 12.27
N ARG A 222 -13.67 4.28 12.91
CA ARG A 222 -14.92 3.85 13.51
C ARG A 222 -15.43 4.92 14.49
N PRO A 223 -16.71 5.35 14.40
CA PRO A 223 -17.32 6.22 15.40
C PRO A 223 -17.52 5.53 16.77
N ALA A 224 -17.33 4.21 16.87
CA ALA A 224 -17.71 3.43 18.05
C ALA A 224 -16.60 3.25 19.12
N GLY A 225 -15.51 4.03 19.05
CA GLY A 225 -14.38 3.91 19.97
C GLY A 225 -13.79 5.25 20.41
N ASN A 226 -14.62 6.25 20.76
CA ASN A 226 -14.26 7.48 21.48
C ASN A 226 -12.95 8.19 21.07
N GLY A 227 -12.55 8.19 19.79
CA GLY A 227 -11.32 8.87 19.33
C GLY A 227 -10.01 8.38 19.97
N PHE A 228 -10.03 7.28 20.74
CA PHE A 228 -8.91 6.79 21.53
C PHE A 228 -7.68 6.45 20.68
N PRO A 229 -7.81 5.87 19.46
CA PRO A 229 -6.66 5.60 18.60
C PRO A 229 -5.96 6.88 18.07
N LYS A 230 -6.66 8.02 17.94
CA LYS A 230 -6.04 9.30 17.52
C LYS A 230 -5.02 9.81 18.52
N LEU A 231 -5.16 9.46 19.80
CA LEU A 231 -4.25 9.93 20.85
C LEU A 231 -2.82 9.45 20.62
N PHE A 232 -2.65 8.30 19.96
CA PHE A 232 -1.36 7.67 19.71
C PHE A 232 -0.84 7.90 18.29
N TYR A 233 -1.66 8.48 17.41
CA TYR A 233 -1.31 8.75 16.03
C TYR A 233 -0.73 10.17 15.90
N ASN A 234 0.39 10.30 15.22
CA ASN A 234 0.89 11.56 14.70
C ASN A 234 0.37 11.66 13.26
N ASP A 235 -0.45 12.67 12.98
CA ASP A 235 -0.71 13.02 11.58
C ASP A 235 0.64 13.19 10.88
N GLY A 236 0.78 12.61 9.68
CA GLY A 236 2.08 12.47 9.00
C GLY A 236 2.86 13.78 8.93
N ASP A 237 4.20 13.68 8.91
CA ASP A 237 5.07 14.86 8.90
C ASP A 237 5.10 15.55 7.52
N GLU A 238 5.73 16.72 7.43
CA GLU A 238 5.84 17.47 6.16
C GLU A 238 6.51 16.65 5.04
N GLU A 239 7.39 15.71 5.38
CA GLU A 239 8.02 14.81 4.42
C GLU A 239 7.04 13.75 3.90
N ASP A 240 6.11 13.26 4.73
CA ASP A 240 4.98 12.40 4.30
C ASP A 240 4.03 13.13 3.35
N ARG A 241 4.02 14.47 3.41
CA ARG A 241 3.28 15.33 2.48
C ARG A 241 4.05 15.57 1.18
N CYS A 242 5.31 15.16 1.04
CA CYS A 242 6.04 15.30 -0.23
C CYS A 242 5.48 14.32 -1.29
N HIS A 243 4.92 14.89 -2.35
CA HIS A 243 3.87 14.31 -3.18
C HIS A 243 4.34 13.44 -4.37
N ILE A 244 4.04 12.14 -4.33
CA ILE A 244 4.32 11.08 -5.33
C ILE A 244 3.31 10.89 -6.49
N GLY A 245 3.00 11.89 -7.31
CA GLY A 245 1.78 11.86 -8.15
C GLY A 245 1.84 11.39 -9.62
N ILE A 246 2.89 10.74 -10.14
CA ILE A 246 2.93 10.38 -11.57
C ILE A 246 2.70 8.88 -11.74
N ILE A 247 1.51 8.51 -12.23
CA ILE A 247 1.24 7.18 -12.77
C ILE A 247 0.92 7.34 -14.26
N ARG A 248 1.65 6.61 -15.11
CA ARG A 248 1.49 6.55 -16.57
C ARG A 248 1.09 5.14 -16.95
N HIS A 249 0.00 4.98 -17.67
CA HIS A 249 -0.43 3.69 -18.20
C HIS A 249 -0.24 3.68 -19.72
N VAL A 250 0.27 2.58 -20.28
CA VAL A 250 0.82 2.57 -21.65
C VAL A 250 -0.27 2.56 -22.72
N TRP A 251 -1.52 2.14 -22.44
CA TRP A 251 -2.54 2.03 -23.51
C TRP A 251 -3.95 2.45 -23.10
N ARG A 252 -4.33 3.64 -23.58
CA ARG A 252 -5.57 4.04 -24.29
C ARG A 252 -5.74 5.55 -24.10
N LYS A 253 -5.95 6.26 -25.21
CA LYS A 253 -6.35 7.68 -25.20
C LYS A 253 -7.52 7.79 -24.22
N SER A 254 -7.42 8.70 -23.26
CA SER A 254 -8.35 8.83 -22.13
C SER A 254 -9.83 8.97 -22.54
N GLU A 255 -10.10 9.24 -23.82
CA GLU A 255 -11.43 9.26 -24.45
C GLU A 255 -12.00 7.86 -24.73
N GLU A 256 -11.21 6.88 -25.17
CA GLU A 256 -11.68 5.52 -25.46
C GLU A 256 -12.09 4.78 -24.19
N ARG A 257 -11.38 5.01 -23.07
CA ARG A 257 -11.79 4.53 -21.73
C ARG A 257 -13.05 5.22 -21.22
N ARG A 258 -13.21 6.52 -21.48
CA ARG A 258 -14.41 7.28 -21.11
C ARG A 258 -15.65 6.86 -21.91
N ASN A 259 -15.46 6.28 -23.10
CA ASN A 259 -16.56 5.81 -23.93
C ASN A 259 -16.92 4.33 -23.74
N PHE A 260 -16.07 3.51 -23.09
CA PHE A 260 -16.38 2.11 -22.77
C PHE A 260 -17.52 2.02 -21.75
N LYS A 261 -18.64 1.38 -22.10
CA LYS A 261 -19.79 1.20 -21.20
C LYS A 261 -19.80 -0.23 -20.64
N MET A 262 -20.29 -0.39 -19.41
CA MET A 262 -20.40 -1.70 -18.75
C MET A 262 -21.26 -2.71 -19.54
N SER A 263 -22.12 -2.23 -20.43
CA SER A 263 -22.91 -3.03 -21.38
C SER A 263 -22.07 -3.78 -22.40
N ASP A 264 -20.82 -3.37 -22.60
CA ASP A 264 -19.96 -3.85 -23.69
C ASP A 264 -19.03 -4.99 -23.20
N MET A 265 -19.13 -5.37 -21.92
CA MET A 265 -18.33 -6.45 -21.31
C MET A 265 -18.58 -7.86 -21.88
N PRO A 266 -19.83 -8.28 -22.18
CA PRO A 266 -20.08 -9.61 -22.72
C PRO A 266 -19.38 -9.84 -24.08
N GLU A 267 -19.44 -8.85 -24.97
CA GLU A 267 -18.76 -8.92 -26.28
C GLU A 267 -17.22 -8.90 -26.16
N PHE A 268 -16.69 -8.33 -25.08
CA PHE A 268 -15.25 -8.28 -24.81
C PHE A 268 -14.71 -9.62 -24.28
N ILE A 269 -15.47 -10.30 -23.41
CA ILE A 269 -15.13 -11.65 -22.92
C ILE A 269 -15.21 -12.68 -24.05
N ASP A 270 -16.21 -12.56 -24.93
CA ASP A 270 -16.37 -13.44 -26.09
C ASP A 270 -15.25 -13.26 -27.13
N LYS A 271 -14.75 -12.03 -27.33
CA LYS A 271 -13.60 -11.76 -28.20
C LYS A 271 -12.30 -12.37 -27.67
N ILE A 272 -12.02 -12.22 -26.38
CA ILE A 272 -10.82 -12.82 -25.76
C ILE A 272 -10.88 -14.35 -25.84
N SER A 273 -12.06 -14.93 -25.63
CA SER A 273 -12.27 -16.38 -25.70
C SER A 273 -12.16 -16.94 -27.12
N ALA A 274 -12.51 -16.16 -28.15
CA ALA A 274 -12.40 -16.55 -29.56
C ALA A 274 -10.97 -16.43 -30.12
N GLU A 275 -10.16 -15.51 -29.60
CA GLU A 275 -8.77 -15.32 -30.00
C GLU A 275 -7.84 -16.41 -29.41
N ASP A 276 -8.19 -16.98 -28.25
CA ASP A 276 -7.45 -18.11 -27.66
C ASP A 276 -7.75 -19.47 -28.31
N GLN A 277 -8.90 -19.64 -28.98
CA GLN A 277 -9.24 -20.87 -29.70
C GLN A 277 -8.60 -20.99 -31.10
N ASN A 278 -8.02 -19.90 -31.62
CA ASN A 278 -7.44 -19.85 -32.97
C ASN A 278 -5.90 -19.87 -33.00
N LYS A 279 -5.23 -20.16 -31.87
CA LYS A 279 -3.78 -20.33 -31.85
C LYS A 279 -3.41 -21.78 -32.23
N PRO A 280 -2.58 -22.02 -33.26
CA PRO A 280 -2.05 -23.35 -33.52
C PRO A 280 -1.11 -23.75 -32.36
N GLY A 281 -1.33 -24.95 -31.82
CA GLY A 281 -0.55 -25.52 -30.72
C GLY A 281 0.83 -26.02 -31.13
#